data_AF-A0A7Y5K9E3-F1
#
_entry.id   AF-A0A7Y5K9E3-F1
#
_cell.length_a   1.000
_cell.length_b   1.000
_cell.length_c   1.000
_cell.angle_alpha   90.00
_cell.angle_beta   90.00
_cell.angle_gamma   90.00
#
_symmetry.space_group_name_H-M   'P 1'
#
loop_
_entity.id
_entity.type
_entity.pdbx_description
1 polymer ?
#
loop_
_entity_poly.entity_id
_entity_poly.type
_entity_poly.pdbx_seq_one_letter_code
_entity_poly.pdbx_strand_id
1 'polypeptide(L)'
;PLLFLQVLYGQFFYSSSIIVGAPWFLVIVFLTLAYYGFYLVAFKQDVHSTRTGWLLVLSLALIFVIGFFYSNNLTLMLTPEKWAAKYHTDPSGWNLNLSEATLVARFLHFMVAALAIGSLFVAFVGLLHWKKDAGHARFLIRFGGRGFLYLTMLQIAVGLWFLISLPREKMMLYMGQNLLATVALFIGIMGALAAIFVMMEALRKHDPRKGFYLASGMALLIVVFMAIMREILQDAYLAEYFKPANFAVKTQWDVLVLFLALFLGGVGLWLAMIKRYFFSPKLRVES
;
A
#
# COMPACT_ATOMS: atom_id res chain seq x y z
N PRO A 1 4.37 -6.68 9.88
CA PRO A 1 3.51 -7.21 8.78
C PRO A 1 4.06 -8.50 8.14
N LEU A 2 5.29 -8.49 7.62
CA LEU A 2 5.88 -9.67 6.97
C LEU A 2 6.01 -10.86 7.92
N LEU A 3 6.36 -10.61 9.19
CA LEU A 3 6.45 -11.63 10.23
C LEU A 3 5.11 -12.36 10.46
N PHE A 4 4.00 -11.62 10.51
CA PHE A 4 2.66 -12.24 10.62
C PHE A 4 2.28 -13.03 9.37
N LEU A 5 2.59 -12.51 8.18
CA LEU A 5 2.38 -13.23 6.92
C LEU A 5 3.19 -14.54 6.89
N GLN A 6 4.43 -14.51 7.38
CA GLN A 6 5.29 -15.69 7.45
C GLN A 6 4.81 -16.71 8.48
N VAL A 7 4.26 -16.27 9.61
CA VAL A 7 3.70 -17.17 10.63
C VAL A 7 2.44 -17.87 10.11
N LEU A 8 1.56 -17.14 9.42
CA LEU A 8 0.26 -17.68 8.98
C LEU A 8 0.32 -18.39 7.62
N TYR A 9 1.07 -17.83 6.67
CA TYR A 9 1.11 -18.26 5.27
C TYR A 9 2.54 -18.48 4.77
N GLY A 10 3.47 -18.81 5.68
CA GLY A 10 4.90 -18.97 5.37
C GLY A 10 5.15 -19.92 4.21
N GLN A 11 4.53 -21.10 4.22
CA GLN A 11 4.64 -22.10 3.15
C GLN A 11 4.21 -21.57 1.77
N PHE A 12 3.24 -20.64 1.74
CA PHE A 12 2.79 -20.03 0.48
C PHE A 12 3.72 -18.93 0.03
N PHE A 13 4.05 -18.03 0.95
CA PHE A 13 4.86 -16.86 0.66
C PHE A 13 6.31 -17.23 0.30
N TYR A 14 6.91 -18.22 0.98
CA TYR A 14 8.27 -18.65 0.71
C TYR A 14 8.38 -19.35 -0.64
N SER A 15 7.46 -20.27 -0.95
CA SER A 15 7.46 -20.99 -2.22
C SER A 15 7.25 -20.05 -3.40
N SER A 16 6.29 -19.11 -3.30
CA SER A 16 6.10 -18.12 -4.36
C SER A 16 7.33 -17.23 -4.54
N SER A 17 7.96 -16.79 -3.43
CA SER A 17 9.17 -15.97 -3.48
C SER A 17 10.36 -16.69 -4.12
N ILE A 18 10.51 -18.01 -3.94
CA ILE A 18 11.57 -18.79 -4.58
C ILE A 18 11.38 -18.82 -6.11
N ILE A 19 10.14 -19.01 -6.59
CA ILE A 19 9.84 -19.07 -8.03
C ILE A 19 10.14 -17.73 -8.72
N VAL A 20 9.94 -16.61 -8.03
CA VAL A 20 10.31 -15.26 -8.51
C VAL A 20 11.54 -14.69 -7.80
N GLY A 21 12.49 -15.56 -7.43
CA GLY A 21 13.64 -15.21 -6.58
C GLY A 21 14.47 -14.04 -7.11
N ALA A 22 14.75 -13.98 -8.41
CA ALA A 22 15.56 -12.91 -8.99
C ALA A 22 14.86 -11.53 -8.91
N PRO A 23 13.61 -11.36 -9.40
CA PRO A 23 12.80 -10.17 -9.14
C PRO A 23 12.71 -9.81 -7.66
N TRP A 24 12.58 -10.81 -6.78
CA TRP A 24 12.48 -10.59 -5.32
C TRP A 24 13.74 -9.96 -4.73
N PHE A 25 14.93 -10.43 -5.11
CA PHE A 25 16.19 -9.80 -4.69
C PHE A 25 16.39 -8.40 -5.29
N LEU A 26 15.98 -8.19 -6.54
CA LEU A 26 16.06 -6.89 -7.21
C LEU A 26 15.22 -5.80 -6.51
N VAL A 27 14.22 -6.16 -5.71
CA VAL A 27 13.47 -5.19 -4.89
C VAL A 27 14.42 -4.35 -4.04
N ILE A 28 15.43 -4.96 -3.41
CA ILE A 28 16.38 -4.22 -2.54
C ILE A 28 17.22 -3.25 -3.37
N VAL A 29 17.69 -3.70 -4.54
CA VAL A 29 18.49 -2.89 -5.46
C VAL A 29 17.68 -1.69 -5.95
N PHE A 30 16.48 -1.93 -6.47
CA PHE A 30 15.61 -0.87 -6.99
C PHE A 30 15.15 0.08 -5.90
N LEU A 31 14.88 -0.42 -4.70
CA LEU A 31 14.51 0.41 -3.56
C LEU A 31 15.66 1.35 -3.20
N THR A 32 16.88 0.83 -3.13
CA THR A 32 18.09 1.61 -2.84
C THR A 32 18.26 2.72 -3.87
N LEU A 33 18.22 2.36 -5.16
CA LEU A 33 18.34 3.33 -6.27
C LEU A 33 17.24 4.40 -6.23
N ALA A 34 16.00 4.01 -5.96
CA ALA A 34 14.88 4.93 -5.85
C ALA A 34 15.08 5.93 -4.70
N TYR A 35 15.51 5.48 -3.52
CA TYR A 35 15.79 6.37 -2.39
C TYR A 35 16.94 7.33 -2.69
N TYR A 36 18.03 6.86 -3.30
CA TYR A 36 19.11 7.76 -3.73
C TYR A 36 18.59 8.82 -4.70
N GLY A 37 17.77 8.43 -5.67
CA GLY A 37 17.13 9.36 -6.60
C GLY A 37 16.25 10.39 -5.89
N PHE A 38 15.41 9.97 -4.94
CA PHE A 38 14.59 10.88 -4.13
C PHE A 38 15.44 11.84 -3.28
N TYR A 39 16.53 11.36 -2.66
CA TYR A 39 17.44 12.23 -1.90
C TYR A 39 18.17 13.24 -2.79
N LEU A 40 18.63 12.82 -3.97
CA LEU A 40 19.26 13.73 -4.94
C LEU A 40 18.31 14.83 -5.40
N VAL A 41 17.01 14.51 -5.55
CA VAL A 41 15.97 15.50 -5.86
C VAL A 41 15.69 16.41 -4.65
N ALA A 42 15.55 15.84 -3.46
CA ALA A 42 15.17 16.59 -2.26
C ALA A 42 16.24 17.57 -1.76
N PHE A 43 17.53 17.24 -1.91
CA PHE A 43 18.65 18.08 -1.45
C PHE A 43 19.22 19.01 -2.53
N LYS A 44 18.72 18.95 -3.77
CA LYS A 44 19.14 19.87 -4.81
C LYS A 44 18.47 21.23 -4.66
N GLN A 45 19.26 22.29 -4.82
CA GLN A 45 18.77 23.68 -4.79
C GLN A 45 18.07 24.09 -6.09
N ASP A 46 18.43 23.48 -7.22
CA ASP A 46 17.81 23.75 -8.52
C ASP A 46 16.65 22.77 -8.81
N VAL A 47 15.48 23.14 -8.30
CA VAL A 47 14.23 22.36 -8.39
C VAL A 47 13.65 22.39 -9.81
N HIS A 48 14.12 23.27 -10.71
CA HIS A 48 13.52 23.47 -12.05
C HIS A 48 14.31 22.81 -13.19
N SER A 49 15.42 22.16 -12.88
CA SER A 49 16.20 21.42 -13.88
C SER A 49 15.44 20.21 -14.43
N THR A 50 15.38 20.09 -15.77
CA THR A 50 14.82 18.92 -16.50
C THR A 50 15.42 17.59 -16.02
N ARG A 51 16.71 17.60 -15.64
CA ARG A 51 17.40 16.42 -15.11
C ARG A 51 16.83 15.98 -13.76
N THR A 52 16.49 16.92 -12.89
CA THR A 52 15.86 16.66 -11.59
C THR A 52 14.47 16.04 -11.79
N GLY A 53 13.71 16.53 -12.78
CA GLY A 53 12.43 15.93 -13.18
C GLY A 53 12.56 14.48 -13.64
N TRP A 54 13.49 14.18 -14.54
CA TRP A 54 13.73 12.80 -15.00
C TRP A 54 14.19 11.86 -13.88
N LEU A 55 15.03 12.34 -12.95
CA LEU A 55 15.43 11.55 -11.77
C LEU A 55 14.24 11.21 -10.87
N LEU A 56 13.31 12.14 -10.68
CA LEU A 56 12.08 11.89 -9.92
C LEU A 56 11.21 10.84 -10.62
N VAL A 57 11.00 10.97 -11.93
CA VAL A 57 10.23 10.03 -12.73
C VAL A 57 10.85 8.63 -12.68
N LEU A 58 12.16 8.52 -12.84
CA LEU A 58 12.88 7.25 -12.75
C LEU A 58 12.74 6.62 -11.35
N SER A 59 12.90 7.41 -10.30
CA SER A 59 12.75 6.94 -8.91
C SER A 59 11.33 6.42 -8.66
N LEU A 60 10.32 7.13 -9.16
CA LEU A 60 8.93 6.68 -9.08
C LEU A 60 8.69 5.41 -9.89
N ALA A 61 9.24 5.32 -11.10
CA ALA A 61 9.13 4.13 -11.94
C ALA A 61 9.72 2.88 -11.26
N LEU A 62 10.85 3.02 -10.56
CA LEU A 62 11.44 1.94 -9.77
C LEU A 62 10.51 1.47 -8.63
N ILE A 63 9.83 2.40 -7.94
CA ILE A 63 8.81 2.04 -6.93
C ILE A 63 7.63 1.29 -7.56
N PHE A 64 7.18 1.69 -8.76
CA PHE A 64 6.14 0.98 -9.50
C PHE A 64 6.58 -0.43 -9.91
N VAL A 65 7.82 -0.60 -10.37
CA VAL A 65 8.39 -1.93 -10.68
C VAL A 65 8.42 -2.82 -9.44
N ILE A 66 8.77 -2.27 -8.28
CA ILE A 66 8.70 -3.01 -7.00
C ILE A 66 7.25 -3.44 -6.72
N GLY A 67 6.28 -2.54 -6.85
CA GLY A 67 4.86 -2.88 -6.68
C GLY A 67 4.39 -4.00 -7.63
N PHE A 68 4.92 -4.02 -8.86
CA PHE A 68 4.63 -5.07 -9.84
C PHE A 68 5.24 -6.43 -9.43
N PHE A 69 6.47 -6.45 -8.93
CA PHE A 69 7.11 -7.66 -8.40
C PHE A 69 6.36 -8.21 -7.19
N TYR A 70 5.93 -7.35 -6.27
CA TYR A 70 5.08 -7.76 -5.15
C TYR A 70 3.75 -8.33 -5.62
N SER A 71 3.11 -7.72 -6.63
CA SER A 71 1.84 -8.22 -7.17
C SER A 71 2.01 -9.60 -7.84
N ASN A 72 3.12 -9.83 -8.53
CA ASN A 72 3.47 -11.15 -9.07
C ASN A 72 3.65 -12.18 -7.95
N ASN A 73 4.44 -11.85 -6.92
CA ASN A 73 4.68 -12.77 -5.82
C ASN A 73 3.38 -13.11 -5.08
N LEU A 74 2.58 -12.11 -4.72
CA LEU A 74 1.33 -12.30 -3.97
C LEU A 74 0.23 -12.97 -4.79
N THR A 75 0.18 -12.80 -6.11
CA THR A 75 -0.75 -13.57 -6.94
C THR A 75 -0.31 -15.03 -7.04
N LEU A 76 0.98 -15.29 -7.18
CA LEU A 76 1.52 -16.65 -7.22
C LEU A 76 1.33 -17.37 -5.88
N MET A 77 1.44 -16.65 -4.75
CA MET A 77 1.13 -17.15 -3.41
C MET A 77 -0.30 -17.72 -3.30
N LEU A 78 -1.25 -17.18 -4.09
CA LEU A 78 -2.65 -17.61 -4.10
C LEU A 78 -2.95 -18.75 -5.09
N THR A 79 -1.97 -19.21 -5.87
CA THR A 79 -2.16 -20.27 -6.87
C THR A 79 -1.11 -21.39 -6.72
N PRO A 80 -1.15 -22.17 -5.62
CA PRO A 80 -0.19 -23.26 -5.36
C PRO A 80 -0.12 -24.31 -6.46
N GLU A 81 -1.24 -24.54 -7.16
CA GLU A 81 -1.35 -25.46 -8.28
C GLU A 81 -0.38 -25.17 -9.43
N LYS A 82 0.07 -23.91 -9.57
CA LYS A 82 0.97 -23.49 -10.65
C LYS A 82 2.46 -23.69 -10.31
N TRP A 83 2.80 -23.93 -9.06
CA TRP A 83 4.19 -23.83 -8.58
C TRP A 83 5.10 -24.90 -9.17
N ALA A 84 4.73 -26.18 -9.06
CA ALA A 84 5.55 -27.28 -9.53
C ALA A 84 5.84 -27.17 -11.03
N ALA A 85 4.80 -26.91 -11.84
CA ALA A 85 4.93 -26.73 -13.28
C ALA A 85 5.88 -25.58 -13.64
N LYS A 86 5.73 -24.41 -12.98
CA LYS A 86 6.62 -23.26 -13.19
C LYS A 86 8.06 -23.57 -12.81
N TYR A 87 8.28 -24.12 -11.62
CA TYR A 87 9.62 -24.40 -11.12
C TYR A 87 10.36 -25.45 -11.96
N HIS A 88 9.67 -26.53 -12.36
CA HIS A 88 10.28 -27.57 -13.19
C HIS A 88 10.52 -27.15 -14.64
N THR A 89 9.74 -26.19 -15.14
CA THR A 89 9.99 -25.61 -16.48
C THR A 89 11.23 -24.74 -16.48
N ASP A 90 11.41 -23.90 -15.45
CA ASP A 90 12.59 -23.07 -15.30
C ASP A 90 12.87 -22.70 -13.82
N PRO A 91 13.96 -23.23 -13.22
CA PRO A 91 14.32 -22.94 -11.84
C PRO A 91 15.17 -21.66 -11.68
N SER A 92 15.36 -20.85 -12.73
CA SER A 92 16.21 -19.64 -12.72
C SER A 92 15.77 -18.54 -11.73
N GLY A 93 14.54 -18.62 -11.22
CA GLY A 93 13.95 -17.60 -10.36
C GLY A 93 13.38 -16.39 -11.10
N TRP A 94 13.27 -16.43 -12.43
CA TRP A 94 12.65 -15.37 -13.25
C TRP A 94 11.18 -15.65 -13.60
N ASN A 95 10.55 -16.64 -12.96
CA ASN A 95 9.23 -17.15 -13.33
C ASN A 95 8.06 -16.28 -12.83
N LEU A 96 7.94 -15.08 -13.39
CA LEU A 96 6.83 -14.17 -13.12
C LEU A 96 5.46 -14.79 -13.46
N ASN A 97 4.42 -14.30 -12.81
CA ASN A 97 3.05 -14.80 -12.94
C ASN A 97 2.23 -14.03 -13.98
N LEU A 98 2.84 -13.77 -15.15
CA LEU A 98 2.28 -12.86 -16.17
C LEU A 98 0.97 -13.34 -16.80
N SER A 99 0.69 -14.64 -16.75
CA SER A 99 -0.54 -15.24 -17.27
C SER A 99 -1.73 -15.12 -16.31
N GLU A 100 -1.53 -14.59 -15.11
CA GLU A 100 -2.61 -14.39 -14.15
C GLU A 100 -3.50 -13.22 -14.55
N ALA A 101 -4.76 -13.50 -14.88
CA ALA A 101 -5.73 -12.50 -15.36
C ALA A 101 -5.91 -11.33 -14.39
N THR A 102 -5.80 -11.59 -13.08
CA THR A 102 -5.98 -10.58 -12.04
C THR A 102 -4.76 -9.70 -11.81
N LEU A 103 -3.58 -10.05 -12.35
CA LEU A 103 -2.30 -9.44 -12.00
C LEU A 103 -2.28 -7.92 -12.24
N VAL A 104 -2.62 -7.51 -13.47
CA VAL A 104 -2.54 -6.09 -13.87
C VAL A 104 -3.58 -5.26 -13.15
N ALA A 105 -4.83 -5.73 -13.11
CA ALA A 105 -5.91 -5.02 -12.43
C ALA A 105 -5.63 -4.87 -10.94
N ARG A 106 -5.12 -5.91 -10.27
CA ARG A 106 -4.70 -5.88 -8.87
C ARG A 106 -3.55 -4.90 -8.65
N PHE A 107 -2.49 -4.98 -9.45
CA PHE A 107 -1.35 -4.07 -9.37
C PHE A 107 -1.80 -2.60 -9.46
N LEU A 108 -2.59 -2.27 -10.48
CA LEU A 108 -3.10 -0.91 -10.68
C LEU A 108 -4.01 -0.49 -9.52
N HIS A 109 -4.86 -1.39 -9.00
CA HIS A 109 -5.75 -1.09 -7.88
C HIS A 109 -4.96 -0.68 -6.63
N PHE A 110 -3.82 -1.32 -6.34
CA PHE A 110 -2.99 -0.92 -5.21
C PHE A 110 -2.17 0.35 -5.47
N MET A 111 -1.63 0.53 -6.69
CA MET A 111 -0.82 1.71 -7.01
C MET A 111 -1.67 2.99 -7.06
N VAL A 112 -2.84 2.94 -7.69
CA VAL A 112 -3.76 4.08 -7.76
C VAL A 112 -4.28 4.43 -6.37
N ALA A 113 -4.63 3.44 -5.53
CA ALA A 113 -4.97 3.66 -4.13
C ALA A 113 -3.83 4.35 -3.36
N ALA A 114 -2.58 3.88 -3.51
CA ALA A 114 -1.43 4.47 -2.84
C ALA A 114 -1.23 5.94 -3.23
N LEU A 115 -1.38 6.28 -4.52
CA LEU A 115 -1.32 7.67 -4.99
C LEU A 115 -2.49 8.51 -4.43
N ALA A 116 -3.70 7.94 -4.33
CA ALA A 116 -4.86 8.64 -3.78
C ALA A 116 -4.65 9.00 -2.30
N ILE A 117 -4.17 8.04 -1.51
CA ILE A 117 -3.82 8.27 -0.09
C ILE A 117 -2.61 9.21 0.05
N GLY A 118 -1.59 9.09 -0.80
CA GLY A 118 -0.47 10.03 -0.86
C GLY A 118 -0.92 11.46 -1.15
N SER A 119 -1.94 11.63 -2.00
CA SER A 119 -2.55 12.94 -2.26
C SER A 119 -3.27 13.51 -1.03
N LEU A 120 -3.95 12.67 -0.25
CA LEU A 120 -4.49 13.08 1.05
C LEU A 120 -3.39 13.47 2.03
N PHE A 121 -2.23 12.79 2.01
CA PHE A 121 -1.09 13.14 2.85
C PHE A 121 -0.54 14.54 2.52
N VAL A 122 -0.43 14.91 1.23
CA VAL A 122 -0.05 16.29 0.84
C VAL A 122 -1.04 17.31 1.39
N ALA A 123 -2.34 17.05 1.30
CA ALA A 123 -3.36 17.93 1.87
C ALA A 123 -3.29 17.99 3.40
N PHE A 124 -2.97 16.88 4.07
CA PHE A 124 -2.73 16.83 5.51
C PHE A 124 -1.53 17.69 5.93
N VAL A 125 -0.43 17.68 5.17
CA VAL A 125 0.71 18.58 5.39
C VAL A 125 0.26 20.05 5.30
N GLY A 126 -0.64 20.37 4.35
CA GLY A 126 -1.27 21.69 4.27
C GLY A 126 -1.99 22.08 5.56
N LEU A 127 -2.74 21.17 6.19
CA LEU A 127 -3.41 21.44 7.46
C LEU A 127 -2.43 21.79 8.58
N LEU A 128 -1.30 21.09 8.67
CA LEU A 128 -0.27 21.36 9.68
C LEU A 128 0.34 22.76 9.53
N HIS A 129 0.36 23.30 8.32
CA HIS A 129 0.90 24.63 8.00
C HIS A 129 -0.15 25.75 8.05
N TRP A 130 -1.41 25.44 8.34
CA TRP A 130 -2.52 26.41 8.26
C TRP A 130 -2.32 27.66 9.10
N LYS A 131 -1.73 27.53 10.30
CA LYS A 131 -1.46 28.67 11.21
C LYS A 131 -0.21 29.47 10.81
N LYS A 132 0.69 28.89 10.02
CA LYS A 132 1.96 29.54 9.60
C LYS A 132 1.76 30.34 8.32
N ASP A 133 1.13 29.72 7.33
CA ASP A 133 0.81 30.34 6.04
C ASP A 133 -0.49 29.74 5.49
N ALA A 134 -1.58 30.49 5.65
CA ALA A 134 -2.91 30.06 5.23
C ALA A 134 -3.07 30.01 3.69
N GLY A 135 -2.24 30.75 2.94
CA GLY A 135 -2.24 30.74 1.48
C GLY A 135 -1.62 29.46 0.95
N HIS A 136 -0.39 29.17 1.40
CA HIS A 136 0.34 27.95 1.03
C HIS A 136 -0.38 26.69 1.51
N ALA A 137 -0.88 26.68 2.76
CA ALA A 137 -1.65 25.58 3.31
C ALA A 137 -2.88 25.23 2.45
N ARG A 138 -3.59 26.25 1.96
CA ARG A 138 -4.77 26.07 1.12
C ARG A 138 -4.42 25.53 -0.27
N PHE A 139 -3.30 25.97 -0.84
CA PHE A 139 -2.78 25.41 -2.07
C PHE A 139 -2.53 23.90 -1.91
N LEU A 140 -1.82 23.49 -0.85
CA LEU A 140 -1.54 22.07 -0.58
C LEU A 140 -2.81 21.24 -0.39
N ILE A 141 -3.78 21.74 0.39
CA ILE A 141 -5.06 21.05 0.58
C ILE A 141 -5.82 20.90 -0.74
N ARG A 142 -5.84 21.93 -1.58
CA ARG A 142 -6.52 21.87 -2.88
C ARG A 142 -5.80 20.97 -3.88
N PHE A 143 -4.48 21.02 -3.92
CA PHE A 143 -3.66 20.16 -4.78
C PHE A 143 -3.85 18.69 -4.40
N GLY A 144 -3.65 18.35 -3.12
CA GLY A 144 -3.85 17.00 -2.61
C GLY A 144 -5.30 16.53 -2.72
N GLY A 145 -6.27 17.40 -2.46
CA GLY A 145 -7.70 17.09 -2.61
C GLY A 145 -8.11 16.80 -4.05
N ARG A 146 -7.59 17.55 -5.04
CA ARG A 146 -7.80 17.27 -6.46
C ARG A 146 -7.16 15.95 -6.89
N GLY A 147 -5.93 15.69 -6.43
CA GLY A 147 -5.26 14.41 -6.65
C GLY A 147 -6.09 13.24 -6.12
N PHE A 148 -6.54 13.32 -4.86
CA PHE A 148 -7.42 12.31 -4.26
C PHE A 148 -8.72 12.12 -5.05
N LEU A 149 -9.36 13.21 -5.48
CA LEU A 149 -10.60 13.15 -6.24
C LEU A 149 -10.43 12.39 -7.57
N TYR A 150 -9.47 12.78 -8.41
CA TYR A 150 -9.27 12.14 -9.71
C TYR A 150 -8.76 10.70 -9.58
N LEU A 151 -7.86 10.45 -8.62
CA LEU A 151 -7.34 9.10 -8.39
C LEU A 151 -8.39 8.17 -7.80
N THR A 152 -9.31 8.66 -6.96
CA THR A 152 -10.41 7.83 -6.44
C THR A 152 -11.44 7.52 -7.55
N MET A 153 -11.69 8.45 -8.48
CA MET A 153 -12.50 8.14 -9.67
C MET A 153 -11.84 7.04 -10.52
N LEU A 154 -10.54 7.16 -10.78
CA LEU A 154 -9.78 6.11 -11.48
C LEU A 154 -9.78 4.79 -10.69
N GLN A 155 -9.69 4.86 -9.37
CA GLN A 155 -9.71 3.70 -8.48
C GLN A 155 -11.01 2.90 -8.59
N ILE A 156 -12.15 3.57 -8.76
CA ILE A 156 -13.44 2.89 -8.97
C ILE A 156 -13.39 2.10 -10.28
N ALA A 157 -12.94 2.72 -11.38
CA ALA A 157 -12.84 2.04 -12.68
C ALA A 157 -11.89 0.83 -12.62
N VAL A 158 -10.71 1.00 -12.02
CA VAL A 158 -9.73 -0.08 -11.83
C VAL A 158 -10.24 -1.15 -10.87
N GLY A 159 -10.98 -0.78 -9.83
CA GLY A 159 -11.61 -1.71 -8.89
C GLY A 159 -12.69 -2.57 -9.54
N LEU A 160 -13.52 -1.98 -10.39
CA LEU A 160 -14.51 -2.73 -11.18
C LEU A 160 -13.82 -3.68 -12.17
N TRP A 161 -12.75 -3.23 -12.83
CA TRP A 161 -11.94 -4.11 -13.67
C TRP A 161 -11.34 -5.27 -12.86
N PHE A 162 -10.80 -4.99 -11.67
CA PHE A 162 -10.27 -6.04 -10.80
C PHE A 162 -11.36 -7.05 -10.38
N LEU A 163 -12.54 -6.58 -9.99
CA LEU A 163 -13.67 -7.43 -9.63
C LEU A 163 -14.09 -8.38 -10.76
N ILE A 164 -14.20 -7.87 -11.99
CA ILE A 164 -14.57 -8.66 -13.18
C ILE A 164 -13.44 -9.61 -13.61
N SER A 165 -12.17 -9.28 -13.31
CA SER A 165 -11.03 -10.15 -13.62
C SER A 165 -10.93 -11.38 -12.71
N LEU A 166 -11.68 -11.42 -11.60
CA LEU A 166 -11.67 -12.55 -10.68
C LEU A 166 -12.34 -13.79 -11.32
N PRO A 167 -11.89 -15.01 -10.97
CA PRO A 167 -12.65 -16.22 -11.28
C PRO A 167 -14.09 -16.11 -10.79
N ARG A 168 -15.06 -16.56 -11.60
CA ARG A 168 -16.50 -16.34 -11.37
C ARG A 168 -16.94 -16.72 -9.95
N GLU A 169 -16.52 -17.89 -9.48
CA GLU A 169 -16.85 -18.39 -8.13
C GLU A 169 -16.41 -17.42 -7.03
N LYS A 170 -15.21 -16.85 -7.16
CA LYS A 170 -14.64 -15.90 -6.19
C LYS A 170 -15.28 -14.51 -6.30
N MET A 171 -15.65 -14.09 -7.51
CA MET A 171 -16.40 -12.86 -7.72
C MET A 171 -17.79 -12.94 -7.06
N MET A 172 -18.45 -14.09 -7.14
CA MET A 172 -19.80 -14.28 -6.59
C MET A 172 -19.87 -14.14 -5.06
N LEU A 173 -18.75 -14.31 -4.35
CA LEU A 173 -18.64 -14.01 -2.92
C LEU A 173 -19.06 -12.56 -2.61
N TYR A 174 -18.67 -11.61 -3.47
CA TYR A 174 -19.01 -10.21 -3.34
C TYR A 174 -20.39 -9.84 -3.91
N MET A 175 -21.02 -10.75 -4.65
CA MET A 175 -22.31 -10.58 -5.34
C MET A 175 -23.43 -11.34 -4.62
N GLY A 176 -23.32 -11.53 -3.29
CA GLY A 176 -24.38 -12.10 -2.46
C GLY A 176 -24.11 -13.49 -1.88
N GLN A 177 -23.07 -14.22 -2.33
CA GLN A 177 -22.76 -15.53 -1.72
C GLN A 177 -22.12 -15.41 -0.33
N ASN A 178 -21.53 -14.26 0.00
CA ASN A 178 -21.06 -13.96 1.35
C ASN A 178 -21.58 -12.57 1.77
N LEU A 179 -22.39 -12.52 2.83
CA LEU A 179 -23.01 -11.28 3.29
C LEU A 179 -21.98 -10.22 3.68
N LEU A 180 -20.94 -10.61 4.44
CA LEU A 180 -19.90 -9.69 4.89
C LEU A 180 -19.13 -9.10 3.72
N ALA A 181 -18.74 -9.94 2.75
CA ALA A 181 -18.03 -9.51 1.55
C ALA A 181 -18.87 -8.57 0.68
N THR A 182 -20.18 -8.86 0.56
CA THR A 182 -21.13 -8.05 -0.22
C THR A 182 -21.35 -6.69 0.43
N VAL A 183 -21.55 -6.64 1.75
CA VAL A 183 -21.67 -5.38 2.51
C VAL A 183 -20.38 -4.58 2.43
N ALA A 184 -19.22 -5.23 2.56
CA ALA A 184 -17.92 -4.57 2.45
C ALA A 184 -17.70 -3.95 1.05
N LEU A 185 -18.08 -4.66 -0.03
CA LEU A 185 -18.04 -4.12 -1.39
C LEU A 185 -18.95 -2.90 -1.53
N PHE A 186 -20.18 -2.99 -1.02
CA PHE A 186 -21.15 -1.89 -1.07
C PHE A 186 -20.63 -0.65 -0.33
N ILE A 187 -20.11 -0.82 0.89
CA ILE A 187 -19.49 0.27 1.66
C ILE A 187 -18.28 0.83 0.91
N GLY A 188 -17.47 -0.01 0.27
CA GLY A 188 -16.34 0.42 -0.55
C GLY A 188 -16.76 1.34 -1.71
N ILE A 189 -17.74 0.91 -2.50
CA ILE A 189 -18.21 1.67 -3.68
C ILE A 189 -18.95 2.94 -3.24
N MET A 190 -19.96 2.80 -2.38
CA MET A 190 -20.78 3.95 -1.94
C MET A 190 -19.96 4.93 -1.11
N GLY A 191 -19.06 4.42 -0.27
CA GLY A 191 -18.11 5.24 0.48
C GLY A 191 -17.18 6.02 -0.43
N ALA A 192 -16.65 5.41 -1.50
CA ALA A 192 -15.79 6.09 -2.46
C ALA A 192 -16.55 7.20 -3.21
N LEU A 193 -17.78 6.93 -3.66
CA LEU A 193 -18.63 7.94 -4.32
C LEU A 193 -18.94 9.12 -3.38
N ALA A 194 -19.28 8.82 -2.12
CA ALA A 194 -19.56 9.85 -1.14
C ALA A 194 -18.29 10.65 -0.76
N ALA A 195 -17.13 10.00 -0.65
CA ALA A 195 -15.85 10.67 -0.42
C ALA A 195 -15.47 11.60 -1.58
N ILE A 196 -15.72 11.19 -2.82
CA ILE A 196 -15.56 12.03 -4.02
C ILE A 196 -16.47 13.26 -3.93
N PHE A 197 -17.77 13.06 -3.64
CA PHE A 197 -18.73 14.16 -3.53
C PHE A 197 -18.34 15.17 -2.43
N VAL A 198 -17.98 14.66 -1.24
CA VAL A 198 -17.53 15.48 -0.11
C VAL A 198 -16.27 16.27 -0.47
N MET A 199 -15.28 15.63 -1.09
CA MET A 199 -14.04 16.31 -1.49
C MET A 199 -14.31 17.36 -2.57
N MET A 200 -15.15 17.05 -3.57
CA MET A 200 -15.53 17.98 -4.63
C MET A 200 -16.17 19.26 -4.04
N GLU A 201 -17.08 19.10 -3.08
CA GLU A 201 -17.73 20.22 -2.41
C GLU A 201 -16.75 20.99 -1.51
N ALA A 202 -15.83 20.28 -0.84
CA ALA A 202 -14.77 20.90 -0.04
C ALA A 202 -13.88 21.83 -0.88
N LEU A 203 -13.53 21.41 -2.10
CA LEU A 203 -12.64 22.15 -2.99
C LEU A 203 -13.26 23.45 -3.53
N ARG A 204 -14.59 23.55 -3.58
CA ARG A 204 -15.32 24.78 -3.97
C ARG A 204 -15.37 25.83 -2.87
N LYS A 205 -15.26 25.41 -1.61
CA LYS A 205 -15.36 26.30 -0.45
C LYS A 205 -14.08 27.12 -0.27
N HIS A 206 -14.24 28.28 0.39
CA HIS A 206 -13.09 29.05 0.82
C HIS A 206 -12.28 28.22 1.83
N ASP A 207 -12.89 27.70 2.89
CA ASP A 207 -12.25 26.81 3.87
C ASP A 207 -12.53 25.32 3.56
N PRO A 208 -11.55 24.57 2.99
CA PRO A 208 -11.72 23.17 2.62
C PRO A 208 -11.55 22.18 3.79
N ARG A 209 -11.17 22.63 4.99
CA ARG A 209 -10.67 21.74 6.07
C ARG A 209 -11.70 20.71 6.54
N LYS A 210 -12.95 21.15 6.78
CA LYS A 210 -14.02 20.25 7.25
C LYS A 210 -14.29 19.11 6.27
N GLY A 211 -14.40 19.44 4.99
CA GLY A 211 -14.64 18.44 3.95
C GLY A 211 -13.44 17.52 3.76
N PHE A 212 -12.22 18.03 3.91
CA PHE A 212 -11.02 17.19 3.93
C PHE A 212 -11.05 16.17 5.07
N TYR A 213 -11.29 16.58 6.32
CA TYR A 213 -11.34 15.64 7.45
C TYR A 213 -12.39 14.56 7.26
N LEU A 214 -13.58 14.93 6.76
CA LEU A 214 -14.65 13.98 6.47
C LEU A 214 -14.24 12.98 5.38
N ALA A 215 -13.72 13.46 4.24
CA ALA A 215 -13.27 12.60 3.14
C ALA A 215 -12.11 11.68 3.57
N SER A 216 -11.17 12.17 4.38
CA SER A 216 -10.08 11.34 4.94
C SER A 216 -10.61 10.28 5.90
N GLY A 217 -11.59 10.59 6.75
CA GLY A 217 -12.24 9.62 7.62
C GLY A 217 -12.95 8.51 6.82
N MET A 218 -13.64 8.89 5.74
CA MET A 218 -14.26 7.93 4.83
C MET A 218 -13.23 7.06 4.12
N ALA A 219 -12.14 7.65 3.62
CA ALA A 219 -11.05 6.91 3.00
C ALA A 219 -10.43 5.87 3.95
N LEU A 220 -10.21 6.23 5.22
CA LEU A 220 -9.71 5.31 6.23
C LEU A 220 -10.69 4.15 6.47
N LEU A 221 -11.98 4.44 6.61
CA LEU A 221 -13.01 3.43 6.77
C LEU A 221 -13.06 2.47 5.57
N ILE A 222 -12.99 2.99 4.34
CA ILE A 222 -12.95 2.19 3.12
C ILE A 222 -11.73 1.26 3.11
N VAL A 223 -10.55 1.74 3.52
CA VAL A 223 -9.34 0.90 3.60
C VAL A 223 -9.53 -0.28 4.55
N VAL A 224 -10.24 -0.11 5.67
CA VAL A 224 -10.56 -1.21 6.59
C VAL A 224 -11.44 -2.26 5.90
N PHE A 225 -12.51 -1.86 5.23
CA PHE A 225 -13.37 -2.80 4.49
C PHE A 225 -12.64 -3.47 3.32
N MET A 226 -11.74 -2.75 2.64
CA MET A 226 -10.90 -3.33 1.59
C MET A 226 -9.92 -4.36 2.15
N ALA A 227 -9.40 -4.17 3.37
CA ALA A 227 -8.58 -5.17 4.04
C ALA A 227 -9.37 -6.45 4.34
N ILE A 228 -10.60 -6.31 4.85
CA ILE A 228 -11.52 -7.44 5.10
C ILE A 228 -11.81 -8.19 3.79
N MET A 229 -12.16 -7.47 2.72
CA MET A 229 -12.41 -8.09 1.41
C MET A 229 -11.19 -8.86 0.90
N ARG A 230 -9.99 -8.27 1.02
CA ARG A 230 -8.74 -8.92 0.61
C ARG A 230 -8.52 -10.23 1.37
N GLU A 231 -8.80 -10.26 2.66
CA GLU A 231 -8.66 -11.45 3.50
C GLU A 231 -9.65 -12.54 3.09
N ILE A 232 -10.94 -12.20 2.92
CA ILE A 232 -11.96 -13.14 2.43
C ILE A 232 -11.56 -13.74 1.07
N LEU A 233 -11.05 -12.91 0.16
CA LEU A 233 -10.59 -13.39 -1.15
C LEU A 233 -9.41 -14.35 -1.02
N GLN A 234 -8.43 -13.99 -0.20
CA GLN A 234 -7.25 -14.82 0.03
C GLN A 234 -7.64 -16.19 0.59
N ASP A 235 -8.54 -16.23 1.57
CA ASP A 235 -9.04 -17.48 2.12
C ASP A 235 -9.81 -18.29 1.07
N ALA A 236 -10.60 -17.64 0.21
CA ALA A 236 -11.28 -18.31 -0.89
C ALA A 236 -10.34 -18.89 -1.95
N TYR A 237 -9.16 -18.29 -2.18
CA TYR A 237 -8.13 -18.88 -3.04
C TYR A 237 -7.44 -20.09 -2.40
N LEU A 238 -7.24 -20.05 -1.09
CA LEU A 238 -6.48 -21.07 -0.38
C LEU A 238 -7.34 -22.15 0.30
N ALA A 239 -8.67 -22.08 0.19
CA ALA A 239 -9.60 -22.96 0.91
C ALA A 239 -9.35 -24.47 0.70
N GLU A 240 -8.84 -24.86 -0.47
CA GLU A 240 -8.47 -26.24 -0.79
C GLU A 240 -7.13 -26.68 -0.14
N TYR A 241 -6.22 -25.74 0.08
CA TYR A 241 -4.85 -26.00 0.53
C TYR A 241 -4.62 -25.68 2.01
N PHE A 242 -5.40 -24.78 2.59
CA PHE A 242 -5.16 -24.24 3.92
C PHE A 242 -6.47 -23.98 4.67
N LYS A 243 -6.61 -24.64 5.82
CA LYS A 243 -7.70 -24.41 6.76
C LYS A 243 -7.09 -24.08 8.12
N PRO A 244 -7.06 -22.80 8.54
CA PRO A 244 -6.41 -22.38 9.77
C PRO A 244 -6.89 -23.16 11.00
N ALA A 245 -8.19 -23.50 11.04
CA ALA A 245 -8.82 -24.24 12.13
C ALA A 245 -8.30 -25.68 12.31
N ASN A 246 -7.62 -26.24 11.31
CA ASN A 246 -7.11 -27.61 11.37
C ASN A 246 -5.73 -27.71 12.03
N PHE A 247 -5.06 -26.58 12.28
CA PHE A 247 -3.73 -26.58 12.89
C PHE A 247 -3.83 -26.44 14.42
N ALA A 248 -3.16 -27.35 15.14
CA ALA A 248 -3.00 -27.23 16.58
C ALA A 248 -2.19 -25.96 16.90
N VAL A 249 -2.79 -25.02 17.62
CA VAL A 249 -2.12 -23.79 18.05
C VAL A 249 -1.06 -24.14 19.09
N LYS A 250 0.20 -24.22 18.67
CA LYS A 250 1.36 -24.31 19.57
C LYS A 250 1.85 -22.90 19.87
N THR A 251 1.30 -22.29 20.90
CA THR A 251 1.64 -20.92 21.30
C THR A 251 3.11 -20.85 21.75
N GLN A 252 3.95 -20.14 20.99
CA GLN A 252 5.36 -19.93 21.32
C GLN A 252 5.53 -18.66 22.15
N TRP A 253 5.22 -18.75 23.45
CA TRP A 253 5.30 -17.62 24.39
C TRP A 253 6.70 -17.01 24.47
N ASP A 254 7.74 -17.83 24.40
CA ASP A 254 9.14 -17.39 24.46
C ASP A 254 9.48 -16.43 23.31
N VAL A 255 9.01 -16.75 22.10
CA VAL A 255 9.19 -15.91 20.91
C VAL A 255 8.41 -14.62 21.03
N LEU A 256 7.20 -14.65 21.59
CA LEU A 256 6.40 -13.44 21.82
C LEU A 256 7.09 -12.49 22.81
N VAL A 257 7.61 -13.01 23.92
CA VAL A 257 8.32 -12.21 24.93
C VAL A 257 9.58 -11.59 24.33
N LEU A 258 10.38 -12.39 23.60
CA LEU A 258 11.56 -11.89 22.89
C LEU A 258 11.18 -10.78 21.90
N PHE A 259 10.12 -10.99 21.11
CA PHE A 259 9.61 -9.98 20.19
C PHE A 259 9.21 -8.69 20.92
N LEU A 260 8.45 -8.77 22.01
CA LEU A 260 8.02 -7.60 22.78
C LEU A 260 9.20 -6.86 23.40
N ALA A 261 10.18 -7.57 23.95
CA ALA A 261 11.39 -6.97 24.52
C ALA A 261 12.20 -6.21 23.46
N LEU A 262 12.46 -6.85 22.30
CA LEU A 262 13.16 -6.22 21.18
C LEU A 262 12.35 -5.07 20.58
N PHE A 263 11.03 -5.20 20.49
CA PHE A 263 10.14 -4.16 20.01
C PHE A 263 10.18 -2.93 20.92
N LEU A 264 10.02 -3.10 22.24
CA LEU A 264 10.10 -2.01 23.21
C LEU A 264 11.51 -1.38 23.24
N GLY A 265 12.56 -2.20 23.18
CA GLY A 265 13.94 -1.71 23.07
C GLY A 265 14.17 -0.89 21.80
N GLY A 266 13.68 -1.36 20.66
CA GLY A 266 13.75 -0.67 19.37
C GLY A 266 12.98 0.65 19.39
N VAL A 267 11.75 0.66 19.90
CA VAL A 267 10.94 1.88 20.08
C VAL A 267 11.65 2.86 21.02
N GLY A 268 12.19 2.39 22.14
CA GLY A 268 12.95 3.19 23.08
C GLY A 268 14.17 3.85 22.45
N LEU A 269 14.95 3.08 21.67
CA LEU A 269 16.09 3.60 20.92
C LEU A 269 15.67 4.65 19.90
N TRP A 270 14.58 4.39 19.16
CA TRP A 270 14.05 5.31 18.16
C TRP A 270 13.60 6.64 18.79
N LEU A 271 12.87 6.57 19.91
CA LEU A 271 12.48 7.75 20.69
C LEU A 271 13.69 8.51 21.24
N ALA A 272 14.72 7.80 21.71
CA ALA A 272 15.97 8.41 22.17
C ALA A 272 16.70 9.15 21.03
N MET A 273 16.76 8.56 19.83
CA MET A 273 17.34 9.18 18.64
C MET A 273 16.55 10.43 18.22
N ILE A 274 15.21 10.35 18.17
CA ILE A 274 14.34 11.50 17.85
C ILE A 274 14.53 12.61 18.88
N LYS A 275 14.51 12.26 20.17
CA LYS A 275 14.74 13.22 21.26
C LYS A 275 16.09 13.91 21.09
N ARG A 276 17.15 13.16 20.82
CA ARG A 276 18.50 13.70 20.64
C ARG A 276 18.65 14.56 19.38
N TYR A 277 17.98 14.24 18.28
CA TYR A 277 18.14 14.95 17.02
C TYR A 277 17.22 16.18 16.91
N PHE A 278 15.98 16.08 17.38
CA PHE A 278 14.98 17.13 17.24
C PHE A 278 14.77 17.99 18.50
N PHE A 279 15.07 17.45 19.69
CA PHE A 279 14.74 18.10 20.97
C PHE A 279 15.95 18.37 21.88
N SER A 280 17.14 17.84 21.58
CA SER A 280 18.34 18.34 22.23
C SER A 280 18.61 19.75 21.72
N PRO A 281 18.80 20.75 22.61
CA PRO A 281 19.28 22.04 22.18
C PRO A 281 20.62 21.79 21.51
N LYS A 282 20.75 22.14 20.22
CA LYS A 282 22.08 22.41 19.68
C LYS A 282 22.72 23.39 20.65
N LEU A 283 23.85 22.98 21.23
CA LEU A 283 24.84 23.90 21.77
C LEU A 283 24.86 25.09 20.82
N ARG A 284 24.49 26.27 21.34
CA ARG A 284 24.86 27.53 20.72
C ARG A 284 26.34 27.38 20.41
N VAL A 285 26.67 27.29 19.13
CA VAL A 285 28.02 27.63 18.70
C VAL A 285 28.08 29.12 18.94
N GLU A 286 28.54 29.48 20.14
CA GLU A 286 29.06 30.80 20.42
C GLU A 286 30.33 30.99 19.58
N SER A 287 30.47 32.22 19.08
CA SER A 287 31.54 32.83 18.27
C SER A 287 31.76 32.26 16.87
#